data_AF-A0A8H5C541-F1
#
_entry.id   AF-A0A8H5C541-F1
#
_cell.length_a   1.000
_cell.length_b   1.000
_cell.length_c   1.000
_cell.angle_alpha   90.00
_cell.angle_beta   90.00
_cell.angle_gamma   90.00
#
_symmetry.space_group_name_H-M   'P 1'
#
loop_
_entity.id
_entity.type
_entity.pdbx_description
1 polymer ?
#
loop_
_entity_poly.entity_id
_entity_poly.type
_entity_poly.pdbx_seq_one_letter_code
_entity_poly.pdbx_strand_id
1 'polypeptide(L)'
;MPPVRSQLRTRSNPTDTTDDDASLPLFVGLDGIENLATIIPGLITPKKDFDFSPMAKYNGILLQLANIPTPLPLESFRVAHTMKDARSTAQKVLKRYNSEVLEYVSPHPFQFFEEQRSSYLGVQKSSRKKYQDFMEAVGAERESVFADVLPNPYSTRVFDVNGVKLLSSFQYAAPEDLIAKNRGVFSTTGVRELVTEQPGLLDASPGHNHMIPKRFLHQALHGTQSLLSVVPLERPDSGDRRHGAVDRSLQRSHYNVHRGWKGEGELRPERCGVLHCVGCWPQVGHPNHVMTPSASFSANSTAGNAHERYYEETAALNAWLDELFKHEFPKHHAKFKKAHAAGRWSEVDPGPHLGRVIVWKLQSKDHIDDADACPTITYVLGGNYSGGYMDLKDIRTRFLYPPGSVIMGFYGYLWHRVTDYVDQPCEPTEEAIKFSVTPGRVATVNYFPTGSFKQLHDKTADWGRRTDWGRRLDPEEVHSEDKSVKRKKGRGGVKHRRQKT
;
A
#
# COMPACT_ATOMS: atom_id res chain seq x y z
N MET A 1 5.39 -51.86 28.33
CA MET A 1 4.63 -51.67 29.59
C MET A 1 4.50 -50.17 29.85
N PRO A 2 3.46 -49.69 30.53
CA PRO A 2 2.12 -50.27 30.69
C PRO A 2 0.99 -49.30 30.23
N PRO A 3 -0.09 -49.81 29.60
CA PRO A 3 -1.36 -49.08 29.52
C PRO A 3 -2.27 -49.39 30.72
N VAL A 4 -3.26 -48.54 30.97
CA VAL A 4 -4.37 -48.74 31.92
C VAL A 4 -5.65 -48.37 31.12
N ARG A 5 -6.59 -49.29 30.83
CA ARG A 5 -7.72 -49.78 31.66
C ARG A 5 -8.53 -48.62 32.29
N SER A 6 -9.86 -48.64 32.40
CA SER A 6 -10.97 -49.50 31.87
C SER A 6 -12.30 -48.71 32.05
N GLN A 7 -13.52 -49.12 31.64
CA GLN A 7 -14.11 -50.40 31.23
C GLN A 7 -15.34 -50.13 30.30
N LEU A 8 -16.17 -51.13 29.97
CA LEU A 8 -17.53 -50.93 29.42
C LEU A 8 -18.61 -51.28 30.46
N ARG A 9 -19.71 -50.49 30.49
CA ARG A 9 -21.11 -50.88 30.82
C ARG A 9 -22.03 -49.82 30.17
N THR A 10 -22.80 -50.06 29.09
CA THR A 10 -23.98 -50.95 28.85
C THR A 10 -25.34 -50.40 29.32
N ARG A 11 -26.10 -49.87 28.35
CA ARG A 11 -27.58 -49.88 28.17
C ARG A 11 -28.52 -49.35 29.26
N SER A 12 -29.30 -48.32 28.88
CA SER A 12 -30.77 -48.42 28.81
C SER A 12 -31.37 -47.34 27.87
N ASN A 13 -32.41 -47.72 27.10
CA ASN A 13 -33.30 -46.88 26.28
C ASN A 13 -34.74 -47.03 26.86
N PRO A 14 -35.80 -46.41 26.30
CA PRO A 14 -36.00 -45.02 25.85
C PRO A 14 -37.31 -44.41 26.42
N THR A 15 -37.62 -43.14 26.11
CA THR A 15 -39.01 -42.66 25.92
C THR A 15 -39.01 -41.33 25.17
N ASP A 16 -39.95 -41.15 24.23
CA ASP A 16 -40.36 -39.84 23.70
C ASP A 16 -41.34 -39.16 24.66
N THR A 17 -41.32 -37.82 24.69
CA THR A 17 -42.51 -36.96 24.82
C THR A 17 -42.24 -35.67 24.07
N THR A 18 -43.24 -35.18 23.33
CA THR A 18 -43.21 -33.87 22.67
C THR A 18 -43.62 -32.75 23.62
N ASP A 19 -43.22 -31.52 23.34
CA ASP A 19 -44.11 -30.41 22.93
C ASP A 19 -43.32 -29.09 22.87
N ASP A 20 -43.86 -28.12 22.13
CA ASP A 20 -43.30 -26.77 21.98
C ASP A 20 -43.64 -25.88 23.20
N ASP A 21 -42.71 -25.04 23.67
CA ASP A 21 -42.97 -23.59 23.76
C ASP A 21 -41.67 -22.77 23.88
N ALA A 22 -41.78 -21.45 23.72
CA ALA A 22 -40.66 -20.51 23.69
C ALA A 22 -40.35 -19.87 25.06
N SER A 23 -39.07 -19.79 25.45
CA SER A 23 -38.55 -18.68 26.25
C SER A 23 -37.01 -18.66 26.32
N LEU A 24 -36.44 -17.45 26.48
CA LEU A 24 -35.03 -17.23 26.77
C LEU A 24 -34.80 -17.16 28.30
N PRO A 25 -33.85 -17.90 28.88
CA PRO A 25 -33.43 -17.68 30.26
C PRO A 25 -32.33 -16.60 30.35
N LEU A 26 -32.60 -15.54 31.11
CA LEU A 26 -31.70 -14.40 31.35
C LEU A 26 -30.94 -14.57 32.69
N PHE A 27 -29.61 -14.70 32.64
CA PHE A 27 -28.70 -14.88 33.79
C PHE A 27 -27.29 -14.40 33.36
N VAL A 28 -26.48 -13.59 34.08
CA VAL A 28 -26.60 -12.74 35.30
C VAL A 28 -25.76 -11.48 34.95
N GLY A 29 -26.14 -10.22 35.23
CA GLY A 29 -26.33 -9.59 36.55
C GLY A 29 -24.98 -9.04 37.07
N LEU A 30 -24.73 -7.74 36.87
CA LEU A 30 -23.46 -7.05 37.19
C LEU A 30 -23.67 -5.81 38.06
N ASP A 31 -24.58 -5.94 39.03
CA ASP A 31 -25.00 -4.87 39.93
C ASP A 31 -23.90 -4.60 40.97
N GLY A 32 -22.91 -3.76 40.60
CA GLY A 32 -21.74 -3.53 41.46
C GLY A 32 -20.84 -2.33 41.12
N ILE A 33 -21.16 -1.49 40.12
CA ILE A 33 -20.29 -0.36 39.71
C ILE A 33 -21.07 0.95 39.47
N GLU A 34 -22.13 1.21 40.25
CA GLU A 34 -22.90 2.46 40.12
C GLU A 34 -22.45 3.61 41.05
N ASN A 35 -21.64 3.32 42.08
CA ASN A 35 -21.36 4.29 43.17
C ASN A 35 -19.97 4.96 43.11
N LEU A 36 -19.44 5.18 41.90
CA LEU A 36 -18.26 6.04 41.66
C LEU A 36 -18.61 7.37 40.97
N ALA A 37 -19.81 7.49 40.38
CA ALA A 37 -20.26 8.72 39.71
C ALA A 37 -20.52 9.89 40.68
N THR A 38 -20.71 9.59 41.96
CA THR A 38 -21.22 10.49 43.01
C THR A 38 -20.16 11.41 43.63
N ILE A 39 -18.87 11.18 43.37
CA ILE A 39 -17.77 11.83 44.11
C ILE A 39 -17.17 13.04 43.37
N ILE A 40 -17.30 13.13 42.04
CA ILE A 40 -16.84 14.30 41.25
C ILE A 40 -17.91 14.72 40.23
N PRO A 41 -18.81 15.67 40.58
CA PRO A 41 -19.71 16.31 39.62
C PRO A 41 -18.92 17.05 38.54
N GLY A 42 -18.84 16.47 37.35
CA GLY A 42 -18.15 17.06 36.18
C GLY A 42 -17.17 16.15 35.46
N LEU A 43 -16.80 14.97 35.99
CA LEU A 43 -15.83 14.08 35.33
C LEU A 43 -16.46 12.95 34.50
N ILE A 44 -17.79 12.90 34.34
CA ILE A 44 -18.41 12.12 33.27
C ILE A 44 -18.27 12.94 31.98
N THR A 45 -17.22 12.65 31.21
CA THR A 45 -17.13 13.13 29.83
C THR A 45 -18.27 12.50 29.04
N PRO A 46 -19.16 13.28 28.39
CA PRO A 46 -20.09 12.71 27.43
C PRO A 46 -19.30 12.01 26.32
N LYS A 47 -19.91 11.00 25.68
CA LYS A 47 -19.52 10.62 24.30
C LYS A 47 -19.88 11.78 23.37
N LYS A 48 -19.05 12.81 23.37
CA LYS A 48 -19.02 13.83 22.35
C LYS A 48 -18.10 13.31 21.26
N ASP A 49 -18.62 13.12 20.05
CA ASP A 49 -17.81 12.65 18.93
C ASP A 49 -16.64 13.62 18.72
N PHE A 50 -15.43 13.08 18.75
CA PHE A 50 -14.22 13.86 18.72
C PHE A 50 -13.88 14.17 17.26
N ASP A 51 -13.96 15.45 16.88
CA ASP A 51 -13.79 16.01 15.53
C ASP A 51 -12.94 15.17 14.55
N PHE A 52 -11.68 15.00 14.94
CA PHE A 52 -10.51 14.55 14.16
C PHE A 52 -10.29 15.22 12.79
N SER A 53 -11.22 16.04 12.28
CA SER A 53 -11.00 16.83 11.07
C SER A 53 -9.94 17.92 11.28
N PRO A 54 -9.20 18.34 10.23
CA PRO A 54 -8.24 19.44 10.31
C PRO A 54 -8.86 20.82 10.68
N MET A 55 -10.19 20.93 10.66
CA MET A 55 -10.92 22.18 10.90
C MET A 55 -11.57 22.23 12.31
N ALA A 56 -11.48 21.13 13.07
CA ALA A 56 -12.06 20.99 14.39
C ALA A 56 -11.41 21.94 15.42
N LYS A 57 -12.22 22.75 16.11
CA LYS A 57 -11.74 23.71 17.11
C LYS A 57 -11.76 23.10 18.51
N TYR A 58 -10.63 22.53 18.92
CA TYR A 58 -10.45 21.95 20.25
C TYR A 58 -10.12 23.00 21.33
N ASN A 59 -10.38 22.63 22.57
CA ASN A 59 -9.71 23.23 23.73
C ASN A 59 -8.38 22.47 23.93
N GLY A 60 -7.26 23.18 24.05
CA GLY A 60 -5.94 22.56 24.23
C GLY A 60 -5.83 21.59 25.41
N ILE A 61 -6.63 21.76 26.46
CA ILE A 61 -6.70 20.85 27.61
C ILE A 61 -7.22 19.46 27.19
N LEU A 62 -8.20 19.38 26.28
CA LEU A 62 -8.70 18.10 25.76
C LEU A 62 -7.65 17.35 24.93
N LEU A 63 -6.73 18.07 24.27
CA LEU A 63 -5.63 17.47 23.51
C LEU A 63 -4.43 17.07 24.39
N GLN A 64 -4.26 17.70 25.55
CA GLN A 64 -3.32 17.24 26.59
C GLN A 64 -3.84 16.00 27.35
N LEU A 65 -5.17 15.85 27.46
CA LEU A 65 -5.82 14.69 28.08
C LEU A 65 -6.11 13.54 27.10
N ALA A 66 -6.09 13.81 25.79
CA ALA A 66 -6.15 12.77 24.77
C ALA A 66 -4.83 11.99 24.74
N ASN A 67 -4.92 10.66 24.80
CA ASN A 67 -3.79 9.77 24.45
C ASN A 67 -3.55 9.84 22.93
N ILE A 68 -2.98 10.95 22.46
CA ILE A 68 -2.49 11.09 21.09
C ILE A 68 -1.45 9.97 20.86
N PRO A 69 -1.66 9.08 19.88
CA PRO A 69 -0.74 7.98 19.61
C PRO A 69 0.71 8.44 19.49
N THR A 70 1.58 7.87 20.32
CA THR A 70 3.02 7.99 20.07
C THR A 70 3.37 7.19 18.81
N PRO A 71 4.14 7.74 17.88
CA PRO A 71 4.53 7.02 16.68
C PRO A 71 5.46 5.86 17.02
N LEU A 72 5.26 4.71 16.37
CA LEU A 72 5.76 3.38 16.76
C LEU A 72 7.27 3.34 17.11
N PRO A 73 7.64 3.09 18.39
CA PRO A 73 9.03 3.06 18.86
C PRO A 73 9.90 1.88 18.39
N LEU A 74 11.22 2.09 18.44
CA LEU A 74 12.27 1.29 17.79
C LEU A 74 12.53 -0.12 18.33
N GLU A 75 12.27 -0.38 19.61
CA GLU A 75 13.03 -1.40 20.40
C GLU A 75 12.86 -2.87 19.97
N SER A 76 11.95 -3.17 19.03
CA SER A 76 11.69 -4.54 18.56
C SER A 76 12.37 -4.93 17.24
N PHE A 77 13.03 -3.99 16.54
CA PHE A 77 13.61 -4.19 15.21
C PHE A 77 15.00 -4.87 15.18
N ARG A 78 15.15 -6.01 15.88
CA ARG A 78 16.33 -6.88 15.64
C ARG A 78 16.31 -7.41 14.20
N VAL A 79 17.50 -7.48 13.59
CA VAL A 79 17.65 -7.60 12.13
C VAL A 79 16.98 -8.87 11.60
N ALA A 80 15.93 -8.67 10.80
CA ALA A 80 15.35 -9.71 9.97
C ALA A 80 16.26 -9.95 8.76
N HIS A 81 16.75 -11.18 8.59
CA HIS A 81 17.60 -11.56 7.46
C HIS A 81 16.82 -12.31 6.37
N THR A 82 15.67 -12.89 6.72
CA THR A 82 14.82 -13.67 5.82
C THR A 82 13.41 -13.10 5.73
N MET A 83 12.64 -13.52 4.71
CA MET A 83 11.20 -13.24 4.63
C MET A 83 10.44 -13.71 5.88
N LYS A 84 10.86 -14.80 6.53
CA LYS A 84 10.22 -15.33 7.75
C LYS A 84 10.38 -14.34 8.91
N ASP A 85 11.57 -13.81 9.09
CA ASP A 85 11.88 -12.84 10.15
C ASP A 85 11.16 -11.51 9.86
N ALA A 86 11.13 -11.08 8.61
CA ALA A 86 10.44 -9.87 8.17
C ALA A 86 8.95 -9.90 8.53
N ARG A 87 8.28 -11.04 8.28
CA ARG A 87 6.88 -11.27 8.70
C ARG A 87 6.70 -11.27 10.21
N SER A 88 7.58 -11.96 10.95
CA SER A 88 7.53 -11.98 12.42
C SER A 88 7.68 -10.58 13.02
N THR A 89 8.56 -9.75 12.44
CA THR A 89 8.75 -8.35 12.83
C THR A 89 7.54 -7.49 12.47
N ALA A 90 6.96 -7.64 11.26
CA ALA A 90 5.71 -6.97 10.88
C ALA A 90 4.58 -7.26 11.89
N GLN A 91 4.38 -8.53 12.23
CA GLN A 91 3.33 -8.96 13.17
C GLN A 91 3.52 -8.39 14.59
N LYS A 92 4.76 -8.23 15.07
CA LYS A 92 5.06 -7.57 16.35
C LYS A 92 4.69 -6.09 16.32
N VAL A 93 5.05 -5.39 15.25
CA VAL A 93 4.73 -3.97 15.05
C VAL A 93 3.22 -3.76 14.95
N LEU A 94 2.53 -4.59 14.16
CA LEU A 94 1.08 -4.52 13.98
C LEU A 94 0.29 -4.75 15.27
N LYS A 95 0.79 -5.61 16.18
CA LYS A 95 0.19 -5.77 17.52
C LYS A 95 0.19 -4.45 18.30
N ARG A 96 1.22 -3.62 18.16
CA ARG A 96 1.35 -2.31 18.81
C ARG A 96 0.60 -1.21 18.05
N TYR A 97 0.61 -1.25 16.72
CA TYR A 97 -0.12 -0.31 15.85
C TYR A 97 -1.60 -0.19 16.20
N ASN A 98 -2.26 -1.30 16.56
CA ASN A 98 -3.68 -1.31 16.91
C ASN A 98 -4.06 -0.51 18.17
N SER A 99 -3.09 -0.16 19.02
CA SER A 99 -3.28 0.77 20.15
C SER A 99 -2.71 2.17 19.89
N GLU A 100 -2.05 2.37 18.75
CA GLU A 100 -1.24 3.57 18.42
C GLU A 100 -1.55 4.10 17.00
N VAL A 101 -2.82 4.05 16.59
CA VAL A 101 -3.29 4.56 15.30
C VAL A 101 -4.49 5.48 15.49
N LEU A 102 -4.50 6.63 14.81
CA LEU A 102 -5.68 7.50 14.72
C LEU A 102 -6.69 6.87 13.75
N GLU A 103 -7.96 6.76 14.14
CA GLU A 103 -9.01 6.29 13.24
C GLU A 103 -9.95 7.45 12.90
N TYR A 104 -10.09 7.74 11.60
CA TYR A 104 -10.89 8.84 11.07
C TYR A 104 -12.04 8.30 10.21
N VAL A 105 -13.24 8.83 10.42
CA VAL A 105 -14.40 8.59 9.55
C VAL A 105 -14.51 9.76 8.58
N SER A 106 -14.46 9.45 7.29
CA SER A 106 -14.63 10.46 6.24
C SER A 106 -16.06 11.02 6.29
N PRO A 107 -16.25 12.36 6.15
CA PRO A 107 -17.57 12.97 6.04
C PRO A 107 -18.28 12.64 4.73
N HIS A 108 -17.63 11.91 3.82
CA HIS A 108 -18.16 11.53 2.52
C HIS A 108 -18.48 10.02 2.48
N PRO A 109 -19.67 9.62 1.98
CA PRO A 109 -20.00 8.22 1.76
C PRO A 109 -19.22 7.65 0.57
N PHE A 110 -19.04 6.32 0.49
CA PHE A 110 -18.35 5.68 -0.65
C PHE A 110 -18.84 6.17 -2.03
N GLN A 111 -20.15 6.39 -2.17
CA GLN A 111 -20.82 6.93 -3.36
C GLN A 111 -20.18 8.23 -3.89
N PHE A 112 -19.73 9.14 -3.01
CA PHE A 112 -19.08 10.40 -3.41
C PHE A 112 -17.77 10.13 -4.18
N PHE A 113 -16.99 9.16 -3.73
CA PHE A 113 -15.74 8.77 -4.40
C PHE A 113 -16.00 8.05 -5.74
N GLU A 114 -17.08 7.27 -5.83
CA GLU A 114 -17.53 6.67 -7.10
C GLU A 114 -17.97 7.75 -8.11
N GLU A 115 -18.62 8.82 -7.64
CA GLU A 115 -19.02 9.98 -8.46
C GLU A 115 -17.82 10.83 -8.89
N GLN A 116 -16.87 11.13 -8.00
CA GLN A 116 -15.62 11.82 -8.36
C GLN A 116 -14.83 11.03 -9.41
N ARG A 117 -14.67 9.71 -9.23
CA ARG A 117 -14.04 8.81 -10.21
C ARG A 117 -14.80 8.81 -11.54
N SER A 118 -16.13 8.72 -11.51
CA SER A 118 -16.96 8.69 -12.72
C SER A 118 -16.89 10.00 -13.51
N SER A 119 -16.90 11.14 -12.80
CA SER A 119 -16.69 12.47 -13.38
C SER A 119 -15.31 12.56 -14.04
N TYR A 120 -14.25 12.19 -13.33
CA TYR A 120 -12.89 12.13 -13.87
C TYR A 120 -12.81 11.30 -15.16
N LEU A 121 -13.33 10.08 -15.14
CA LEU A 121 -13.28 9.16 -16.30
C LEU A 121 -14.14 9.61 -17.48
N GLY A 122 -15.23 10.33 -17.23
CA GLY A 122 -16.01 10.99 -18.28
C GLY A 122 -15.23 12.12 -18.95
N VAL A 123 -14.55 12.95 -18.18
CA VAL A 123 -13.75 14.07 -18.69
C VAL A 123 -12.43 13.62 -19.33
N GLN A 124 -11.77 12.59 -18.78
CA GLN A 124 -10.54 11.98 -19.33
C GLN A 124 -10.74 11.43 -20.76
N LYS A 125 -11.95 10.97 -21.08
CA LYS A 125 -12.34 10.46 -22.40
C LYS A 125 -12.92 11.54 -23.32
N SER A 126 -13.00 12.79 -22.85
CA SER A 126 -13.56 13.93 -23.60
C SER A 126 -12.48 14.65 -24.43
N SER A 127 -12.77 15.88 -24.89
CA SER A 127 -11.77 16.65 -25.66
C SER A 127 -10.60 17.06 -24.78
N ARG A 128 -9.40 17.11 -25.37
CA ARG A 128 -8.16 17.50 -24.69
C ARG A 128 -8.30 18.82 -23.91
N LYS A 129 -9.02 19.81 -24.47
CA LYS A 129 -9.30 21.07 -23.78
C LYS A 129 -10.13 20.84 -22.50
N LYS A 130 -11.28 20.17 -22.58
CA LYS A 130 -12.11 19.88 -21.39
C LYS A 130 -11.34 19.18 -20.28
N TYR A 131 -10.41 18.29 -20.63
CA TYR A 131 -9.51 17.66 -19.65
C TYR A 131 -8.54 18.66 -19.01
N GLN A 132 -7.95 19.58 -19.78
CA GLN A 132 -7.10 20.64 -19.24
C GLN A 132 -7.89 21.60 -18.33
N ASP A 133 -9.02 22.12 -18.82
CA ASP A 133 -9.92 23.01 -18.06
C ASP A 133 -10.32 22.39 -16.71
N PHE A 134 -10.62 21.08 -16.69
CA PHE A 134 -10.95 20.31 -15.48
C PHE A 134 -9.75 20.10 -14.54
N MET A 135 -8.59 19.73 -15.06
CA MET A 135 -7.39 19.55 -14.24
C MET A 135 -6.92 20.86 -13.61
N GLU A 136 -7.09 21.99 -14.30
CA GLU A 136 -6.84 23.34 -13.78
C GLU A 136 -7.82 23.67 -12.64
N ALA A 137 -9.11 23.34 -12.78
CA ALA A 137 -10.11 23.50 -11.71
C ALA A 137 -9.81 22.62 -10.48
N VAL A 138 -9.44 21.34 -10.66
CA VAL A 138 -9.01 20.45 -9.57
C VAL A 138 -7.77 20.98 -8.86
N GLY A 139 -6.81 21.54 -9.61
CA GLY A 139 -5.62 22.18 -9.04
C GLY A 139 -5.95 23.40 -8.19
N ALA A 140 -6.85 24.27 -8.66
CA ALA A 140 -7.29 25.46 -7.92
C ALA A 140 -8.08 25.10 -6.64
N GLU A 141 -9.02 24.15 -6.73
CA GLU A 141 -9.74 23.60 -5.57
C GLU A 141 -8.76 23.05 -4.52
N ARG A 142 -7.79 22.25 -4.96
CA ARG A 142 -6.77 21.65 -4.10
C ARG A 142 -5.92 22.70 -3.38
N GLU A 143 -5.39 23.72 -4.06
CA GLU A 143 -4.62 24.75 -3.36
C GLU A 143 -5.50 25.52 -2.35
N SER A 144 -6.78 25.73 -2.64
CA SER A 144 -7.72 26.29 -1.65
C SER A 144 -8.01 25.34 -0.47
N VAL A 145 -8.02 24.02 -0.68
CA VAL A 145 -8.20 23.01 0.38
C VAL A 145 -6.96 22.88 1.26
N PHE A 146 -5.76 23.05 0.68
CA PHE A 146 -4.49 22.74 1.33
C PHE A 146 -3.62 23.96 1.70
N ALA A 147 -4.14 25.18 1.57
CA ALA A 147 -3.46 26.42 1.97
C ALA A 147 -3.05 26.41 3.45
N ASP A 148 -4.00 26.08 4.34
CA ASP A 148 -3.81 26.07 5.80
C ASP A 148 -3.64 24.65 6.39
N VAL A 149 -3.64 23.61 5.56
CA VAL A 149 -3.54 22.21 6.01
C VAL A 149 -2.08 21.78 6.13
N LEU A 150 -1.63 21.69 7.37
CA LEU A 150 -0.32 21.14 7.74
C LEU A 150 -0.24 19.62 7.45
N PRO A 151 0.96 19.07 7.18
CA PRO A 151 1.14 17.63 7.07
C PRO A 151 0.85 16.92 8.41
N ASN A 152 -0.13 16.03 8.41
CA ASN A 152 -0.32 15.05 9.47
C ASN A 152 0.96 14.17 9.58
N PRO A 153 1.62 14.09 10.74
CA PRO A 153 2.79 13.23 10.95
C PRO A 153 2.43 11.84 11.50
N TYR A 154 1.19 11.63 11.97
CA TYR A 154 0.80 10.43 12.70
C TYR A 154 0.36 9.30 11.76
N SER A 155 0.38 8.07 12.27
CA SER A 155 -0.27 6.94 11.60
C SER A 155 -1.79 7.08 11.69
N THR A 156 -2.50 6.86 10.58
CA THR A 156 -3.94 7.14 10.49
C THR A 156 -4.67 6.14 9.58
N ARG A 157 -5.77 5.58 10.05
CA ARG A 157 -6.77 4.86 9.24
C ARG A 157 -7.90 5.80 8.84
N VAL A 158 -8.40 5.63 7.62
CA VAL A 158 -9.55 6.38 7.10
C VAL A 158 -10.61 5.39 6.64
N PHE A 159 -11.81 5.52 7.17
CA PHE A 159 -13.00 4.77 6.81
C PHE A 159 -14.02 5.68 6.13
N ASP A 160 -14.94 5.13 5.34
CA ASP A 160 -16.15 5.85 4.93
C ASP A 160 -17.25 5.76 6.01
N VAL A 161 -18.38 6.43 5.80
CA VAL A 161 -19.53 6.43 6.73
C VAL A 161 -20.15 5.04 6.98
N ASN A 162 -19.82 4.03 6.17
CA ASN A 162 -20.29 2.64 6.28
C ASN A 162 -19.24 1.70 6.89
N GLY A 163 -18.10 2.22 7.36
CA GLY A 163 -17.00 1.42 7.90
C GLY A 163 -16.13 0.74 6.83
N VAL A 164 -16.25 1.11 5.55
CA VAL A 164 -15.34 0.67 4.49
C VAL A 164 -14.02 1.41 4.66
N LYS A 165 -12.96 0.69 5.02
CA LYS A 165 -11.60 1.27 5.09
C LYS A 165 -11.15 1.72 3.70
N LEU A 166 -11.06 3.04 3.52
CA LEU A 166 -10.56 3.67 2.29
C LEU A 166 -9.03 3.64 2.24
N LEU A 167 -8.39 3.85 3.39
CA LEU A 167 -6.95 4.05 3.50
C LEU A 167 -6.40 3.70 4.90
N SER A 168 -5.13 3.33 4.98
CA SER A 168 -4.34 3.22 6.20
C SER A 168 -2.92 3.72 5.94
N SER A 169 -2.43 4.61 6.81
CA SER A 169 -1.08 5.17 6.77
C SER A 169 -0.27 4.75 8.00
N PHE A 170 1.00 4.43 7.74
CA PHE A 170 2.02 4.03 8.68
C PHE A 170 3.15 5.04 8.52
N GLN A 171 3.10 6.11 9.31
CA GLN A 171 4.02 7.23 9.17
C GLN A 171 5.16 7.21 10.16
N TYR A 172 6.27 7.81 9.73
CA TYR A 172 7.47 8.07 10.52
C TYR A 172 7.17 8.91 11.77
N ALA A 173 7.91 8.65 12.85
CA ALA A 173 7.93 9.48 14.04
C ALA A 173 8.62 10.82 13.76
N ALA A 174 7.88 11.83 13.28
CA ALA A 174 8.39 13.19 13.06
C ALA A 174 9.27 13.64 14.25
N PRO A 175 10.39 14.35 14.01
CA PRO A 175 11.35 14.66 15.07
C PRO A 175 10.68 15.43 16.22
N GLU A 176 11.24 15.31 17.43
CA GLU A 176 10.53 15.75 18.64
C GLU A 176 10.29 17.26 18.67
N ASP A 177 11.10 18.07 17.97
CA ASP A 177 10.83 19.49 17.76
C ASP A 177 9.57 19.72 16.90
N LEU A 178 9.32 18.89 15.91
CA LEU A 178 8.19 18.97 14.98
C LEU A 178 6.92 18.39 15.64
N ILE A 179 7.07 17.38 16.50
CA ILE A 179 6.02 16.96 17.45
C ILE A 179 5.72 18.08 18.47
N ALA A 180 6.73 18.75 19.02
CA ALA A 180 6.55 19.83 19.99
C ALA A 180 5.91 21.08 19.36
N LYS A 181 6.36 21.49 18.16
CA LYS A 181 5.75 22.55 17.34
C LYS A 181 4.29 22.22 17.03
N ASN A 182 4.00 21.00 16.57
CA ASN A 182 2.62 20.57 16.33
C ASN A 182 1.79 20.53 17.62
N ARG A 183 2.32 19.99 18.74
CA ARG A 183 1.65 20.06 20.07
C ARG A 183 1.33 21.50 20.46
N GLY A 184 2.25 22.44 20.22
CA GLY A 184 2.04 23.87 20.40
C GLY A 184 0.90 24.42 19.55
N VAL A 185 0.98 24.24 18.23
CA VAL A 185 -0.04 24.68 17.24
C VAL A 185 -1.42 24.07 17.51
N PHE A 186 -1.48 22.81 17.93
CA PHE A 186 -2.71 22.13 18.34
C PHE A 186 -3.27 22.66 19.68
N SER A 187 -2.48 23.38 20.49
CA SER A 187 -2.86 23.78 21.86
C SER A 187 -3.30 25.24 22.03
N THR A 188 -2.81 26.19 21.20
CA THR A 188 -2.97 27.63 21.46
C THR A 188 -4.00 28.33 20.56
N THR A 189 -3.68 28.59 19.30
CA THR A 189 -4.54 29.36 18.35
C THR A 189 -4.10 29.13 16.91
N GLY A 190 -5.03 29.28 15.95
CA GLY A 190 -4.71 29.19 14.52
C GLY A 190 -4.06 30.46 13.95
N VAL A 191 -3.08 30.28 13.04
CA VAL A 191 -2.31 31.32 12.32
C VAL A 191 -1.40 32.14 13.26
N ARG A 192 -0.07 32.24 13.14
CA ARG A 192 0.99 31.91 12.14
C ARG A 192 2.13 31.14 12.87
N GLU A 193 3.25 30.70 12.30
CA GLU A 193 4.05 31.14 11.15
C GLU A 193 4.89 29.95 10.62
N LEU A 194 5.24 29.89 9.32
CA LEU A 194 6.03 28.76 8.79
C LEU A 194 7.52 28.90 9.09
N VAL A 195 8.06 27.96 9.86
CA VAL A 195 9.50 27.61 9.79
C VAL A 195 9.69 26.60 8.65
N THR A 196 9.90 27.12 7.45
CA THR A 196 10.78 26.44 6.49
C THR A 196 12.20 26.38 7.06
N GLU A 197 13.05 25.50 6.53
CA GLU A 197 14.46 25.32 6.95
C GLU A 197 14.68 24.53 8.28
N GLN A 198 14.52 23.20 8.15
CA GLN A 198 15.35 22.22 8.88
C GLN A 198 16.02 21.29 7.84
N PRO A 199 17.09 21.74 7.17
CA PRO A 199 17.88 20.87 6.29
C PRO A 199 18.72 19.91 7.14
N GLY A 200 18.59 18.60 6.91
CA GLY A 200 19.37 17.58 7.66
C GLY A 200 18.62 16.33 8.11
N LEU A 201 17.41 16.03 7.60
CA LEU A 201 16.54 14.94 8.08
C LEU A 201 17.09 13.49 7.87
N LEU A 202 18.35 13.35 7.47
CA LEU A 202 19.08 12.08 7.34
C LEU A 202 20.37 12.02 8.16
N ASP A 203 20.81 13.13 8.79
CA ASP A 203 21.98 13.10 9.67
C ASP A 203 21.59 12.49 11.03
N ALA A 204 22.15 11.31 11.28
CA ALA A 204 21.62 10.36 12.23
C ALA A 204 21.89 10.73 13.70
N SER A 205 21.03 11.56 14.30
CA SER A 205 20.88 11.57 15.76
C SER A 205 20.44 10.17 16.22
N PRO A 206 21.14 9.52 17.17
CA PRO A 206 20.76 8.18 17.65
C PRO A 206 19.37 8.20 18.31
N GLY A 207 18.35 7.73 17.58
CA GLY A 207 16.94 7.76 18.03
C GLY A 207 15.86 7.89 16.94
N HIS A 208 16.22 7.97 15.65
CA HIS A 208 15.25 8.10 14.54
C HIS A 208 14.48 6.78 14.27
N ASN A 209 13.14 6.82 14.28
CA ASN A 209 12.26 5.63 14.30
C ASN A 209 11.55 5.36 12.95
N HIS A 210 12.15 4.58 12.06
CA HIS A 210 11.54 4.19 10.79
C HIS A 210 10.54 3.03 10.93
N MET A 211 9.36 3.15 10.31
CA MET A 211 8.34 2.10 10.22
C MET A 211 8.85 0.85 9.47
N ILE A 212 9.38 1.05 8.26
CA ILE A 212 10.19 0.06 7.57
C ILE A 212 11.59 0.05 8.23
N PRO A 213 12.14 -1.09 8.67
CA PRO A 213 13.50 -1.18 9.21
C PRO A 213 14.54 -0.54 8.27
N LYS A 214 15.42 0.35 8.78
CA LYS A 214 16.41 1.11 7.97
C LYS A 214 17.20 0.23 6.98
N ARG A 215 17.59 -0.98 7.41
CA ARG A 215 18.28 -1.97 6.55
C ARG A 215 17.46 -2.40 5.34
N PHE A 216 16.15 -2.60 5.47
CA PHE A 216 15.27 -2.94 4.35
C PHE A 216 15.16 -1.79 3.35
N LEU A 217 15.09 -0.54 3.82
CA LEU A 217 15.13 0.64 2.95
C LEU A 217 16.45 0.69 2.18
N HIS A 218 17.59 0.56 2.87
CA HIS A 218 18.92 0.61 2.24
C HIS A 218 19.12 -0.53 1.22
N GLN A 219 18.71 -1.76 1.57
CA GLN A 219 18.82 -2.91 0.68
C GLN A 219 17.89 -2.79 -0.54
N ALA A 220 16.66 -2.32 -0.36
CA ALA A 220 15.73 -2.10 -1.47
C ALA A 220 16.13 -0.90 -2.34
N LEU A 221 16.75 0.14 -1.78
CA LEU A 221 17.29 1.29 -2.51
C LEU A 221 18.54 0.90 -3.32
N HIS A 222 19.44 0.09 -2.75
CA HIS A 222 20.56 -0.52 -3.47
C HIS A 222 20.09 -1.43 -4.61
N GLY A 223 19.10 -2.31 -4.37
CA GLY A 223 18.51 -3.17 -5.40
C GLY A 223 17.80 -2.36 -6.49
N THR A 224 17.11 -1.27 -6.11
CA THR A 224 16.51 -0.31 -7.06
C THR A 224 17.58 0.32 -7.94
N GLN A 225 18.66 0.87 -7.36
CA GLN A 225 19.72 1.50 -8.15
C GLN A 225 20.49 0.48 -9.01
N SER A 226 20.69 -0.74 -8.50
CA SER A 226 21.26 -1.85 -9.28
C SER A 226 20.41 -2.16 -10.50
N LEU A 227 19.08 -2.25 -10.35
CA LEU A 227 18.13 -2.43 -11.45
C LEU A 227 18.21 -1.26 -12.46
N LEU A 228 18.14 -0.01 -11.99
CA LEU A 228 18.13 1.19 -12.85
C LEU A 228 19.47 1.52 -13.53
N SER A 229 20.57 0.88 -13.09
CA SER A 229 21.85 0.90 -13.79
C SER A 229 21.79 0.06 -15.08
N VAL A 230 21.02 -1.04 -15.08
CA VAL A 230 20.89 -2.01 -16.18
C VAL A 230 19.67 -1.75 -17.06
N VAL A 231 18.52 -1.46 -16.44
CA VAL A 231 17.23 -1.26 -17.11
C VAL A 231 16.95 0.25 -17.24
N PRO A 232 16.71 0.77 -18.46
CA PRO A 232 16.43 2.18 -18.65
C PRO A 232 15.07 2.55 -18.05
N LEU A 233 15.00 3.74 -17.44
CA LEU A 233 13.73 4.34 -17.04
C LEU A 233 12.88 4.70 -18.27
N GLU A 234 11.56 4.54 -18.12
CA GLU A 234 10.56 5.05 -19.04
C GLU A 234 10.56 6.58 -19.00
N ARG A 235 10.35 7.21 -20.17
CA ARG A 235 10.35 8.67 -20.26
C ARG A 235 9.01 9.25 -19.79
N PRO A 236 9.02 10.43 -19.12
CA PRO A 236 7.80 11.19 -18.83
C PRO A 236 6.94 11.59 -20.06
N ASP A 237 7.47 11.50 -21.28
CA ASP A 237 6.73 11.77 -22.52
C ASP A 237 6.17 10.51 -23.20
N SER A 238 6.66 9.30 -22.86
CA SER A 238 6.29 8.05 -23.55
C SER A 238 4.93 7.45 -23.14
N GLY A 239 4.20 8.06 -22.20
CA GLY A 239 2.81 7.71 -21.93
C GLY A 239 2.29 8.19 -20.57
N ASP A 240 3.12 8.15 -19.54
CA ASP A 240 2.69 8.45 -18.16
C ASP A 240 2.58 9.96 -17.89
N ARG A 241 1.36 10.48 -18.02
CA ARG A 241 1.04 11.89 -17.83
C ARG A 241 1.03 12.33 -16.35
N ARG A 242 1.06 11.40 -15.39
CA ARG A 242 1.06 11.70 -13.94
C ARG A 242 2.35 12.44 -13.56
N HIS A 243 3.47 12.06 -14.16
CA HIS A 243 4.80 12.59 -13.84
C HIS A 243 5.31 13.64 -14.85
N GLY A 244 4.44 14.54 -15.30
CA GLY A 244 4.85 15.62 -16.20
C GLY A 244 5.78 16.63 -15.49
N ALA A 245 7.06 16.65 -15.86
CA ALA A 245 8.05 17.56 -15.27
C ALA A 245 7.64 19.05 -15.35
N VAL A 246 8.10 19.83 -14.37
CA VAL A 246 7.87 21.29 -14.31
C VAL A 246 8.63 22.02 -15.42
N ASP A 247 9.81 21.53 -15.80
CA ASP A 247 10.56 21.98 -16.99
C ASP A 247 10.70 20.85 -18.02
N ARG A 248 10.42 21.18 -19.29
CA ARG A 248 10.61 20.29 -20.45
C ARG A 248 12.04 20.24 -20.96
N SER A 249 12.92 21.16 -20.54
CA SER A 249 14.35 21.11 -20.92
C SER A 249 14.99 19.83 -20.35
N LEU A 250 14.76 19.57 -19.05
CA LEU A 250 15.26 18.40 -18.32
C LEU A 250 14.70 17.06 -18.82
N GLN A 251 13.51 17.06 -19.44
CA GLN A 251 12.93 15.85 -20.05
C GLN A 251 13.72 15.36 -21.27
N ARG A 252 14.44 16.26 -21.98
CA ARG A 252 15.11 15.93 -23.25
C ARG A 252 16.45 15.21 -23.07
N SER A 253 17.10 15.37 -21.93
CA SER A 253 18.45 14.89 -21.68
C SER A 253 18.55 13.40 -21.29
N HIS A 254 17.44 12.73 -20.94
CA HIS A 254 17.42 11.52 -20.08
C HIS A 254 17.98 11.75 -18.66
N TYR A 255 18.33 12.98 -18.32
CA TYR A 255 18.98 13.35 -17.07
C TYR A 255 18.41 14.66 -16.53
N ASN A 256 17.88 14.65 -15.31
CA ASN A 256 17.76 15.86 -14.52
C ASN A 256 19.17 16.27 -14.06
N VAL A 257 19.46 17.57 -13.99
CA VAL A 257 20.70 18.06 -13.37
C VAL A 257 20.51 18.14 -11.86
N HIS A 258 20.47 16.97 -11.20
CA HIS A 258 20.50 16.87 -9.74
C HIS A 258 21.93 17.16 -9.21
N ARG A 259 22.04 17.40 -7.90
CA ARG A 259 23.33 17.47 -7.19
C ARG A 259 23.93 16.06 -7.00
N GLY A 260 24.37 15.45 -8.10
CA GLY A 260 25.10 14.18 -8.06
C GLY A 260 26.37 14.32 -7.23
N TRP A 261 26.55 13.46 -6.22
CA TRP A 261 27.61 13.65 -5.21
C TRP A 261 29.00 13.24 -5.72
N LYS A 262 29.99 14.09 -5.46
CA LYS A 262 31.42 13.73 -5.50
C LYS A 262 32.33 14.63 -4.65
N GLY A 263 31.84 15.16 -3.52
CA GLY A 263 32.61 15.98 -2.55
C GLY A 263 33.04 17.40 -3.00
N GLU A 264 33.16 17.66 -4.30
CA GLU A 264 33.77 18.89 -4.85
C GLU A 264 32.76 19.83 -5.54
N GLY A 265 31.46 19.68 -5.24
CA GLY A 265 30.40 20.56 -5.76
C GLY A 265 30.00 20.37 -7.23
N GLU A 266 30.65 19.47 -7.98
CA GLU A 266 30.29 19.15 -9.37
C GLU A 266 28.83 18.70 -9.51
N LEU A 267 28.01 19.49 -10.22
CA LEU A 267 26.69 19.03 -10.67
C LEU A 267 26.85 17.95 -11.75
N ARG A 268 26.35 16.75 -11.49
CA ARG A 268 26.37 15.65 -12.46
C ARG A 268 24.96 15.30 -12.93
N PRO A 269 24.71 15.25 -14.26
CA PRO A 269 23.41 14.85 -14.81
C PRO A 269 23.07 13.41 -14.39
N GLU A 270 21.89 13.22 -13.80
CA GLU A 270 21.45 11.93 -13.27
C GLU A 270 20.04 11.56 -13.77
N ARG A 271 19.82 10.27 -14.03
CA ARG A 271 18.57 9.78 -14.63
C ARG A 271 17.39 10.08 -13.71
N CYS A 272 16.29 10.52 -14.30
CA CYS A 272 14.98 10.66 -13.67
C CYS A 272 13.96 9.92 -14.54
N GLY A 273 12.87 9.41 -13.94
CA GLY A 273 11.95 8.57 -14.69
C GLY A 273 11.12 7.61 -13.85
N VAL A 274 10.35 6.78 -14.56
CA VAL A 274 9.48 5.75 -13.99
C VAL A 274 9.96 4.38 -14.47
N LEU A 275 9.74 3.31 -13.69
CA LEU A 275 9.84 1.94 -14.20
C LEU A 275 8.66 1.09 -13.74
N HIS A 276 7.81 0.68 -14.67
CA HIS A 276 6.71 -0.24 -14.43
C HIS A 276 7.21 -1.69 -14.47
N CYS A 277 7.37 -2.30 -13.30
CA CYS A 277 7.80 -3.67 -13.08
C CYS A 277 6.57 -4.56 -12.78
N VAL A 278 5.83 -4.97 -13.82
CA VAL A 278 4.60 -5.76 -13.69
C VAL A 278 4.76 -7.13 -14.34
N GLY A 279 4.53 -8.19 -13.56
CA GLY A 279 4.73 -9.57 -14.02
C GLY A 279 3.97 -9.89 -15.31
N CYS A 280 2.74 -9.39 -15.45
CA CYS A 280 1.98 -9.46 -16.70
C CYS A 280 0.80 -8.47 -16.79
N TRP A 281 0.51 -8.03 -18.01
CA TRP A 281 -0.66 -7.25 -18.43
C TRP A 281 -1.43 -8.01 -19.52
N PRO A 282 -2.77 -7.88 -19.62
CA PRO A 282 -3.48 -8.24 -20.84
C PRO A 282 -3.11 -7.27 -21.99
N GLN A 283 -3.18 -7.75 -23.23
CA GLN A 283 -2.89 -6.91 -24.39
C GLN A 283 -3.99 -5.87 -24.65
N VAL A 284 -3.59 -4.64 -24.98
CA VAL A 284 -4.51 -3.54 -25.34
C VAL A 284 -5.32 -3.95 -26.58
N GLY A 285 -6.63 -3.76 -26.55
CA GLY A 285 -7.56 -4.24 -27.58
C GLY A 285 -7.89 -5.74 -27.50
N HIS A 286 -7.09 -6.55 -26.81
CA HIS A 286 -7.25 -8.00 -26.71
C HIS A 286 -7.29 -8.47 -25.23
N PRO A 287 -8.26 -7.99 -24.42
CA PRO A 287 -8.27 -8.19 -22.96
C PRO A 287 -8.47 -9.64 -22.50
N ASN A 288 -8.81 -10.55 -23.42
CA ASN A 288 -9.03 -11.98 -23.17
C ASN A 288 -7.99 -12.88 -23.87
N HIS A 289 -6.96 -12.30 -24.49
CA HIS A 289 -5.87 -13.04 -25.14
C HIS A 289 -4.67 -13.18 -24.18
N VAL A 290 -3.59 -13.79 -24.69
CA VAL A 290 -2.30 -13.93 -24.00
C VAL A 290 -1.86 -12.63 -23.31
N MET A 291 -1.32 -12.79 -22.11
CA MET A 291 -0.74 -11.67 -21.37
C MET A 291 0.69 -11.40 -21.84
N THR A 292 1.28 -10.28 -21.42
CA THR A 292 2.67 -9.94 -21.69
C THR A 292 3.26 -9.20 -20.48
N PRO A 293 4.46 -9.56 -19.99
CA PRO A 293 5.18 -8.79 -18.97
C PRO A 293 5.39 -7.32 -19.39
N SER A 294 5.68 -6.44 -18.44
CA SER A 294 6.18 -5.10 -18.78
C SER A 294 7.40 -5.18 -19.70
N ALA A 295 7.54 -4.24 -20.64
CA ALA A 295 8.67 -4.20 -21.57
C ALA A 295 10.05 -4.10 -20.89
N SER A 296 10.07 -3.56 -19.66
CA SER A 296 11.23 -3.48 -18.76
C SER A 296 11.97 -4.83 -18.59
N PHE A 297 11.24 -5.94 -18.39
CA PHE A 297 11.81 -7.29 -18.27
C PHE A 297 12.62 -7.75 -19.49
N SER A 298 12.33 -7.16 -20.67
CA SER A 298 12.93 -7.50 -21.96
C SER A 298 13.72 -6.33 -22.58
N ALA A 299 14.02 -5.28 -21.82
CA ALA A 299 14.63 -4.05 -22.35
C ALA A 299 16.05 -4.24 -22.90
N ASN A 300 16.76 -5.28 -22.44
CA ASN A 300 18.04 -5.76 -22.97
C ASN A 300 18.31 -7.20 -22.49
N SER A 301 19.43 -7.79 -22.93
CA SER A 301 19.83 -9.18 -22.62
C SER A 301 20.14 -9.46 -21.14
N THR A 302 20.25 -8.44 -20.29
CA THR A 302 20.50 -8.57 -18.84
C THR A 302 19.32 -8.15 -17.98
N ALA A 303 18.27 -7.56 -18.57
CA ALA A 303 17.14 -6.97 -17.84
C ALA A 303 16.40 -7.98 -16.96
N GLY A 304 16.06 -9.16 -17.48
CA GLY A 304 15.40 -10.22 -16.71
C GLY A 304 16.17 -10.62 -15.45
N ASN A 305 17.50 -10.80 -15.57
CA ASN A 305 18.36 -11.14 -14.42
C ASN A 305 18.46 -9.98 -13.42
N ALA A 306 18.46 -8.73 -13.89
CA ALA A 306 18.43 -7.56 -13.01
C ALA A 306 17.09 -7.45 -12.25
N HIS A 307 15.97 -7.81 -12.87
CA HIS A 307 14.66 -7.90 -12.23
C HIS A 307 14.58 -9.03 -11.19
N GLU A 308 15.08 -10.24 -11.49
CA GLU A 308 15.16 -11.33 -10.51
C GLU A 308 15.96 -10.89 -9.27
N ARG A 309 17.17 -10.35 -9.48
CA ARG A 309 18.01 -9.84 -8.39
C ARG A 309 17.34 -8.72 -7.60
N TYR A 310 16.58 -7.84 -8.26
CA TYR A 310 15.76 -6.83 -7.57
C TYR A 310 14.69 -7.47 -6.68
N TYR A 311 14.02 -8.53 -7.12
CA TYR A 311 13.06 -9.25 -6.29
C TYR A 311 13.73 -9.98 -5.13
N GLU A 312 14.90 -10.60 -5.33
CA GLU A 312 15.71 -11.19 -4.25
C GLU A 312 16.11 -10.13 -3.21
N GLU A 313 16.71 -9.01 -3.64
CA GLU A 313 17.16 -7.95 -2.74
C GLU A 313 15.99 -7.25 -2.03
N THR A 314 14.80 -7.18 -2.63
CA THR A 314 13.60 -6.59 -2.02
C THR A 314 12.67 -7.60 -1.31
N ALA A 315 12.94 -8.92 -1.37
CA ALA A 315 12.02 -9.96 -0.87
C ALA A 315 11.62 -9.77 0.60
N ALA A 316 12.58 -9.40 1.46
CA ALA A 316 12.33 -9.16 2.88
C ALA A 316 11.42 -7.94 3.12
N LEU A 317 11.62 -6.84 2.37
CA LEU A 317 10.76 -5.66 2.43
C LEU A 317 9.34 -5.99 1.96
N ASN A 318 9.20 -6.63 0.80
CA ASN A 318 7.90 -7.03 0.27
C ASN A 318 7.18 -8.01 1.21
N ALA A 319 7.90 -8.93 1.88
CA ALA A 319 7.30 -9.86 2.85
C ALA A 319 6.81 -9.17 4.15
N TRP A 320 7.40 -8.04 4.51
CA TRP A 320 6.92 -7.17 5.58
C TRP A 320 5.66 -6.38 5.14
N LEU A 321 5.69 -5.80 3.93
CA LEU A 321 4.53 -5.11 3.31
C LEU A 321 3.32 -6.04 3.13
N ASP A 322 3.55 -7.31 2.78
CA ASP A 322 2.54 -8.36 2.63
C ASP A 322 1.74 -8.62 3.93
N GLU A 323 2.41 -8.65 5.09
CA GLU A 323 1.71 -8.79 6.39
C GLU A 323 0.99 -7.50 6.80
N LEU A 324 1.55 -6.31 6.51
CA LEU A 324 0.86 -5.03 6.69
C LEU A 324 -0.44 -4.99 5.87
N PHE A 325 -0.38 -5.37 4.60
CA PHE A 325 -1.56 -5.41 3.72
C PHE A 325 -2.58 -6.46 4.14
N LYS A 326 -2.11 -7.66 4.55
CA LYS A 326 -2.93 -8.73 5.12
C LYS A 326 -3.67 -8.29 6.38
N HIS A 327 -3.04 -7.44 7.20
CA HIS A 327 -3.64 -6.90 8.41
C HIS A 327 -4.69 -5.82 8.11
N GLU A 328 -4.36 -4.84 7.26
CA GLU A 328 -5.28 -3.73 7.00
C GLU A 328 -6.42 -4.10 6.05
N PHE A 329 -6.19 -5.00 5.08
CA PHE A 329 -7.14 -5.38 4.02
C PHE A 329 -7.26 -6.91 3.83
N PRO A 330 -7.53 -7.73 4.87
CA PRO A 330 -7.47 -9.20 4.82
C PRO A 330 -8.35 -9.84 3.72
N LYS A 331 -9.56 -9.30 3.48
CA LYS A 331 -10.46 -9.78 2.41
C LYS A 331 -9.85 -9.59 1.01
N HIS A 332 -9.13 -8.49 0.79
CA HIS A 332 -8.41 -8.23 -0.45
C HIS A 332 -7.15 -9.07 -0.53
N HIS A 333 -6.39 -9.19 0.55
CA HIS A 333 -5.20 -10.06 0.62
C HIS A 333 -5.50 -11.48 0.13
N ALA A 334 -6.50 -12.15 0.73
CA ALA A 334 -6.88 -13.50 0.34
C ALA A 334 -7.29 -13.62 -1.16
N LYS A 335 -8.04 -12.62 -1.67
CA LYS A 335 -8.48 -12.55 -3.07
C LYS A 335 -7.31 -12.37 -4.05
N PHE A 336 -6.40 -11.45 -3.77
CA PHE A 336 -5.32 -11.08 -4.69
C PHE A 336 -4.09 -11.99 -4.56
N LYS A 337 -3.83 -12.62 -3.40
CA LYS A 337 -2.66 -13.49 -3.21
C LYS A 337 -2.64 -14.68 -4.16
N LYS A 338 -3.80 -15.25 -4.50
CA LYS A 338 -3.92 -16.31 -5.51
C LYS A 338 -3.59 -15.81 -6.91
N ALA A 339 -4.20 -14.69 -7.33
CA ALA A 339 -3.95 -14.08 -8.64
C ALA A 339 -2.47 -13.67 -8.81
N HIS A 340 -1.83 -13.16 -7.75
CA HIS A 340 -0.39 -12.93 -7.71
C HIS A 340 0.40 -14.23 -7.88
N ALA A 341 0.08 -15.29 -7.13
CA ALA A 341 0.79 -16.55 -7.22
C ALA A 341 0.73 -17.14 -8.64
N ALA A 342 -0.35 -16.91 -9.39
CA ALA A 342 -0.48 -17.29 -10.79
C ALA A 342 0.33 -16.43 -11.77
N GLY A 343 0.44 -15.11 -11.52
CA GLY A 343 0.97 -14.13 -12.47
C GLY A 343 2.33 -13.49 -12.13
N ARG A 344 2.92 -13.80 -10.98
CA ARG A 344 4.22 -13.26 -10.54
C ARG A 344 5.35 -13.57 -11.53
N TRP A 345 6.29 -12.64 -11.65
CA TRP A 345 7.51 -12.85 -12.45
C TRP A 345 8.49 -13.79 -11.74
N SER A 346 8.79 -13.49 -10.46
CA SER A 346 9.77 -14.23 -9.65
C SER A 346 9.11 -15.09 -8.57
N GLU A 347 9.73 -16.20 -8.22
CA GLU A 347 9.26 -17.09 -7.15
C GLU A 347 9.52 -16.53 -5.74
N VAL A 348 10.54 -15.68 -5.58
CA VAL A 348 10.86 -15.03 -4.31
C VAL A 348 10.02 -13.78 -4.05
N ASP A 349 9.25 -13.30 -5.05
CA ASP A 349 8.33 -12.18 -4.91
C ASP A 349 7.13 -12.56 -4.02
N PRO A 350 6.95 -11.90 -2.86
CA PRO A 350 5.76 -12.03 -2.05
C PRO A 350 4.80 -10.88 -2.37
N GLY A 351 3.72 -11.19 -3.10
CA GLY A 351 2.59 -10.27 -3.33
C GLY A 351 1.83 -9.89 -2.04
N PRO A 352 0.58 -9.42 -2.12
CA PRO A 352 -0.42 -9.82 -3.10
C PRO A 352 -0.44 -9.00 -4.38
N HIS A 353 0.39 -7.95 -4.49
CA HIS A 353 0.47 -7.05 -5.65
C HIS A 353 1.27 -7.66 -6.80
N LEU A 354 0.83 -7.40 -8.04
CA LEU A 354 1.42 -7.94 -9.28
C LEU A 354 2.37 -6.96 -9.97
N GLY A 355 2.14 -5.65 -9.75
CA GLY A 355 2.90 -4.56 -10.33
C GLY A 355 3.63 -3.75 -9.29
N ARG A 356 4.80 -3.23 -9.67
CA ARG A 356 5.54 -2.21 -8.91
C ARG A 356 5.90 -1.06 -9.84
N VAL A 357 5.53 0.17 -9.48
CA VAL A 357 6.03 1.39 -10.14
C VAL A 357 7.19 1.90 -9.31
N ILE A 358 8.39 1.97 -9.88
CA ILE A 358 9.53 2.66 -9.27
C ILE A 358 9.50 4.10 -9.77
N VAL A 359 9.37 5.06 -8.85
CA VAL A 359 9.34 6.49 -9.16
C VAL A 359 10.67 7.10 -8.71
N TRP A 360 11.57 7.33 -9.67
CA TRP A 360 12.94 7.80 -9.40
C TRP A 360 13.04 9.30 -9.72
N LYS A 361 13.09 10.11 -8.65
CA LYS A 361 13.28 11.57 -8.68
C LYS A 361 12.27 12.31 -9.56
N LEU A 362 11.00 11.93 -9.40
CA LEU A 362 9.85 12.59 -10.00
C LEU A 362 8.79 12.97 -8.95
N GLN A 363 8.19 14.13 -9.16
CA GLN A 363 6.96 14.59 -8.53
C GLN A 363 5.75 13.91 -9.19
N SER A 364 4.54 14.04 -8.63
CA SER A 364 3.31 13.55 -9.27
C SER A 364 2.25 14.63 -9.29
N LYS A 365 1.55 14.77 -10.41
CA LYS A 365 0.35 15.58 -10.53
C LYS A 365 -0.85 14.86 -9.92
N ASP A 366 -1.96 15.57 -9.83
CA ASP A 366 -3.24 15.03 -9.36
C ASP A 366 -3.75 13.98 -10.33
N HIS A 367 -4.16 12.84 -9.78
CA HIS A 367 -4.75 11.76 -10.56
C HIS A 367 -5.54 10.81 -9.67
N ILE A 368 -6.17 9.85 -10.34
CA ILE A 368 -6.80 8.65 -9.79
C ILE A 368 -6.21 7.47 -10.57
N ASP A 369 -5.77 6.42 -9.90
CA ASP A 369 -5.26 5.19 -10.53
C ASP A 369 -6.41 4.26 -10.91
N ASP A 370 -7.19 4.66 -11.92
CA ASP A 370 -8.47 4.04 -12.26
C ASP A 370 -8.38 2.56 -12.69
N ALA A 371 -7.20 2.12 -13.09
CA ALA A 371 -6.90 0.76 -13.52
C ALA A 371 -6.70 -0.24 -12.35
N ASP A 372 -6.58 0.21 -11.10
CA ASP A 372 -6.27 -0.66 -9.95
C ASP A 372 -7.48 -1.43 -9.42
N ALA A 373 -7.31 -2.73 -9.16
CA ALA A 373 -8.36 -3.61 -8.62
C ALA A 373 -8.25 -3.87 -7.12
N CYS A 374 -7.12 -3.58 -6.49
CA CYS A 374 -6.89 -3.72 -5.06
C CYS A 374 -6.53 -2.37 -4.45
N PRO A 375 -6.59 -2.22 -3.11
CA PRO A 375 -5.85 -1.16 -2.46
C PRO A 375 -4.36 -1.26 -2.83
N THR A 376 -3.75 -0.12 -3.12
CA THR A 376 -2.37 -0.01 -3.62
C THR A 376 -1.48 0.53 -2.50
N ILE A 377 -0.26 0.00 -2.38
CA ILE A 377 0.73 0.39 -1.38
C ILE A 377 1.68 1.40 -2.02
N THR A 378 1.86 2.58 -1.43
CA THR A 378 2.85 3.57 -1.86
C THR A 378 3.78 3.89 -0.70
N TYR A 379 5.10 3.83 -0.93
CA TYR A 379 6.11 4.03 0.10
C TYR A 379 7.37 4.71 -0.44
N VAL A 380 8.09 5.41 0.43
CA VAL A 380 9.35 6.09 0.10
C VAL A 380 10.53 5.25 0.57
N LEU A 381 11.44 4.92 -0.35
CA LEU A 381 12.67 4.15 -0.09
C LEU A 381 13.78 5.01 0.50
N GLY A 382 13.92 6.26 0.07
CA GLY A 382 15.01 7.13 0.50
C GLY A 382 15.03 8.49 -0.20
N GLY A 383 16.10 9.24 0.10
CA GLY A 383 16.34 10.60 -0.40
C GLY A 383 16.32 11.65 0.71
N ASN A 384 17.15 12.68 0.58
CA ASN A 384 17.06 13.90 1.37
C ASN A 384 16.25 14.93 0.58
N TYR A 385 15.08 15.34 1.07
CA TYR A 385 14.23 16.31 0.40
C TYR A 385 13.34 17.06 1.40
N SER A 386 12.93 18.29 1.05
CA SER A 386 11.86 19.03 1.72
C SER A 386 10.62 19.09 0.83
N GLY A 387 9.42 19.11 1.42
CA GLY A 387 8.17 18.90 0.68
C GLY A 387 7.93 17.42 0.37
N GLY A 388 7.35 17.11 -0.78
CA GLY A 388 7.10 15.74 -1.22
C GLY A 388 5.99 15.01 -0.46
N TYR A 389 5.07 15.78 0.12
CA TYR A 389 3.94 15.31 0.91
C TYR A 389 2.94 14.55 0.02
N MET A 390 2.16 13.63 0.60
CA MET A 390 1.03 13.01 -0.08
C MET A 390 -0.24 13.82 0.22
N ASP A 391 -0.74 14.57 -0.76
CA ASP A 391 -2.02 15.28 -0.66
C ASP A 391 -3.14 14.33 -1.13
N LEU A 392 -4.19 14.18 -0.32
CA LEU A 392 -5.42 13.42 -0.64
C LEU A 392 -6.62 14.37 -0.60
N LYS A 393 -7.00 14.90 -1.77
CA LYS A 393 -7.96 16.02 -1.89
C LYS A 393 -9.33 15.67 -1.29
N ASP A 394 -9.87 14.51 -1.66
CA ASP A 394 -11.23 14.10 -1.33
C ASP A 394 -11.46 13.84 0.17
N ILE A 395 -10.39 13.62 0.93
CA ILE A 395 -10.43 13.50 2.40
C ILE A 395 -9.65 14.62 3.10
N ARG A 396 -9.31 15.70 2.37
CA ARG A 396 -8.63 16.92 2.86
C ARG A 396 -7.39 16.66 3.73
N THR A 397 -6.69 15.56 3.46
CA THR A 397 -5.60 15.06 4.31
C THR A 397 -4.27 15.17 3.58
N ARG A 398 -3.30 15.86 4.21
CA ARG A 398 -1.90 15.90 3.78
C ARG A 398 -1.08 15.01 4.71
N PHE A 399 -0.32 14.07 4.18
CA PHE A 399 0.59 13.23 4.95
C PHE A 399 2.04 13.67 4.73
N LEU A 400 2.83 13.72 5.81
CA LEU A 400 4.25 14.10 5.78
C LEU A 400 5.07 13.22 4.82
N TYR A 401 4.73 11.93 4.72
CA TYR A 401 5.26 10.97 3.74
C TYR A 401 6.81 10.95 3.54
N PRO A 402 7.64 10.95 4.60
CA PRO A 402 9.10 10.82 4.50
C PRO A 402 9.57 9.36 4.29
N PRO A 403 10.86 9.12 3.97
CA PRO A 403 11.47 7.79 3.86
C PRO A 403 11.09 6.81 4.99
N GLY A 404 10.69 5.59 4.60
CA GLY A 404 10.20 4.57 5.52
C GLY A 404 8.72 4.61 5.85
N SER A 405 8.00 5.67 5.45
CA SER A 405 6.54 5.76 5.58
C SER A 405 5.84 4.95 4.49
N VAL A 406 4.69 4.36 4.85
CA VAL A 406 3.86 3.53 3.96
C VAL A 406 2.42 4.00 4.02
N ILE A 407 1.79 4.16 2.86
CA ILE A 407 0.37 4.49 2.75
C ILE A 407 -0.30 3.44 1.86
N MET A 408 -1.44 2.92 2.29
CA MET A 408 -2.18 1.88 1.58
C MET A 408 -3.64 2.28 1.42
N GLY A 409 -4.15 2.35 0.20
CA GLY A 409 -5.54 2.77 0.00
C GLY A 409 -6.07 2.56 -1.41
N PHE A 410 -7.35 2.87 -1.58
CA PHE A 410 -8.04 2.77 -2.87
C PHE A 410 -7.72 3.97 -3.77
N TYR A 411 -6.49 4.04 -4.29
CA TYR A 411 -6.03 5.12 -5.17
C TYR A 411 -6.78 5.22 -6.52
N GLY A 412 -7.49 4.17 -6.93
CA GLY A 412 -8.51 4.22 -8.00
C GLY A 412 -9.82 4.94 -7.63
N TYR A 413 -9.92 5.50 -6.42
CA TYR A 413 -11.07 6.25 -5.89
C TYR A 413 -10.67 7.54 -5.14
N LEU A 414 -9.38 7.77 -4.90
CA LEU A 414 -8.88 8.90 -4.11
C LEU A 414 -8.02 9.82 -5.00
N TRP A 415 -8.49 11.06 -5.21
CA TRP A 415 -7.68 12.11 -5.83
C TRP A 415 -6.43 12.38 -5.01
N HIS A 416 -5.27 12.13 -5.63
CA HIS A 416 -4.00 12.24 -4.94
C HIS A 416 -2.88 12.83 -5.78
N ARG A 417 -1.92 13.48 -5.12
CA ARG A 417 -0.64 13.91 -5.67
C ARG A 417 0.49 13.71 -4.68
N VAL A 418 1.72 13.68 -5.18
CA VAL A 418 2.91 13.95 -4.37
C VAL A 418 3.29 15.40 -4.64
N THR A 419 3.28 16.26 -3.62
CA THR A 419 3.59 17.67 -3.78
C THR A 419 4.99 17.86 -4.37
N ASP A 420 5.22 19.05 -4.93
CA ASP A 420 6.54 19.55 -5.22
C ASP A 420 7.48 19.34 -4.01
N TYR A 421 8.73 19.06 -4.32
CA TYR A 421 9.81 18.85 -3.36
C TYR A 421 11.11 19.39 -3.93
N VAL A 422 12.03 19.76 -3.03
CA VAL A 422 13.39 20.17 -3.36
C VAL A 422 14.34 19.15 -2.75
N ASP A 423 15.20 18.53 -3.58
CA ASP A 423 16.26 17.66 -3.09
C ASP A 423 17.24 18.49 -2.24
N GLN A 424 17.40 18.10 -0.98
CA GLN A 424 18.21 18.83 -0.02
C GLN A 424 19.66 18.34 -0.06
N PRO A 425 20.66 19.24 -0.06
CA PRO A 425 22.05 18.85 0.18
C PRO A 425 22.18 18.15 1.54
N CYS A 426 22.83 16.99 1.53
CA CYS A 426 23.38 16.35 2.71
C CYS A 426 24.74 15.78 2.32
N GLU A 427 25.64 15.62 3.29
CA GLU A 427 26.67 14.60 3.12
C GLU A 427 26.01 13.22 3.07
N PRO A 428 26.43 12.33 2.17
CA PRO A 428 25.89 10.97 2.13
C PRO A 428 26.37 10.20 3.35
N THR A 429 25.46 9.47 4.00
CA THR A 429 25.85 8.57 5.10
C THR A 429 26.86 7.53 4.60
N GLU A 430 27.65 6.95 5.50
CA GLU A 430 28.59 5.87 5.16
C GLU A 430 27.92 4.73 4.35
N GLU A 431 26.64 4.46 4.63
CA GLU A 431 25.86 3.46 3.93
C GLU A 431 25.49 3.91 2.50
N ALA A 432 25.15 5.18 2.31
CA ALA A 432 24.91 5.75 0.99
C ALA A 432 26.19 5.73 0.13
N ILE A 433 27.35 6.11 0.69
CA ILE A 433 28.65 5.98 0.01
C ILE A 433 28.92 4.52 -0.35
N LYS A 434 28.79 3.60 0.62
CA LYS A 434 29.04 2.17 0.46
C LYS A 434 28.17 1.50 -0.62
N PHE A 435 26.92 1.94 -0.77
CA PHE A 435 26.00 1.46 -1.80
C PHE A 435 25.97 2.35 -3.05
N SER A 436 26.85 3.36 -3.13
CA SER A 436 26.92 4.38 -4.20
C SER A 436 25.61 5.13 -4.46
N VAL A 437 24.77 5.27 -3.43
CA VAL A 437 23.42 5.82 -3.53
C VAL A 437 23.43 7.34 -3.65
N THR A 438 22.83 7.85 -4.72
CA THR A 438 22.68 9.28 -4.99
C THR A 438 21.59 9.94 -4.14
N PRO A 439 21.75 11.18 -3.65
CA PRO A 439 20.69 11.92 -2.95
C PRO A 439 19.49 12.22 -3.85
N GLY A 440 18.28 12.07 -3.30
CA GLY A 440 17.03 12.57 -3.87
C GLY A 440 15.87 11.57 -3.76
N ARG A 441 14.63 12.05 -3.90
CA ARG A 441 13.43 11.25 -3.55
C ARG A 441 13.25 10.01 -4.44
N VAL A 442 13.20 8.83 -3.82
CA VAL A 442 12.89 7.54 -4.46
C VAL A 442 11.68 6.89 -3.79
N ALA A 443 10.65 6.55 -4.58
CA ALA A 443 9.43 5.92 -4.09
C ALA A 443 9.10 4.64 -4.89
N THR A 444 8.24 3.79 -4.33
CA THR A 444 7.72 2.60 -5.01
C THR A 444 6.23 2.43 -4.72
N VAL A 445 5.47 2.03 -5.73
CA VAL A 445 4.02 1.83 -5.69
C VAL A 445 3.71 0.38 -6.06
N ASN A 446 3.28 -0.44 -5.10
CA ASN A 446 2.88 -1.83 -5.32
C ASN A 446 1.35 -1.90 -5.56
N TYR A 447 0.94 -2.40 -6.73
CA TYR A 447 -0.45 -2.35 -7.22
C TYR A 447 -0.88 -3.65 -7.93
N PHE A 448 -2.16 -3.76 -8.30
CA PHE A 448 -2.67 -4.90 -9.08
C PHE A 448 -3.60 -4.43 -10.20
N PRO A 449 -3.18 -4.51 -11.48
CA PRO A 449 -4.03 -4.13 -12.61
C PRO A 449 -5.34 -4.92 -12.68
N THR A 450 -6.45 -4.21 -12.88
CA THR A 450 -7.80 -4.80 -13.05
C THR A 450 -7.86 -5.78 -14.21
N GLY A 451 -7.19 -5.47 -15.32
CA GLY A 451 -7.10 -6.37 -16.47
C GLY A 451 -6.41 -7.69 -16.13
N SER A 452 -5.28 -7.62 -15.43
CA SER A 452 -4.52 -8.80 -15.01
C SER A 452 -5.26 -9.62 -13.96
N PHE A 453 -5.92 -8.99 -12.98
CA PHE A 453 -6.70 -9.72 -11.98
C PHE A 453 -7.82 -10.56 -12.62
N LYS A 454 -8.53 -9.99 -13.60
CA LYS A 454 -9.60 -10.70 -14.33
C LYS A 454 -9.10 -11.99 -14.99
N GLN A 455 -7.90 -12.00 -15.57
CA GLN A 455 -7.31 -13.19 -16.19
C GLN A 455 -6.67 -14.19 -15.20
N LEU A 456 -6.22 -13.74 -14.02
CA LEU A 456 -5.37 -14.54 -13.12
C LEU A 456 -6.09 -15.14 -11.90
N HIS A 457 -7.25 -14.61 -11.52
CA HIS A 457 -7.91 -14.99 -10.25
C HIS A 457 -8.39 -16.45 -10.16
N ASP A 458 -8.69 -17.07 -11.30
CA ASP A 458 -9.11 -18.48 -11.43
C ASP A 458 -7.90 -19.43 -11.55
N LYS A 459 -6.78 -18.96 -12.10
CA LYS A 459 -5.58 -19.75 -12.45
C LYS A 459 -4.83 -20.37 -11.27
N THR A 460 -4.03 -21.38 -11.58
CA THR A 460 -3.14 -22.10 -10.66
C THR A 460 -1.82 -21.34 -10.44
N ALA A 461 -1.06 -21.73 -9.43
CA ALA A 461 0.22 -21.07 -9.11
C ALA A 461 1.23 -21.21 -10.26
N ASP A 462 1.97 -20.13 -10.50
CA ASP A 462 2.98 -19.98 -11.55
C ASP A 462 2.48 -20.22 -12.99
N TRP A 463 1.15 -20.23 -13.20
CA TRP A 463 0.48 -20.36 -14.51
C TRP A 463 1.13 -19.51 -15.60
N GLY A 464 1.43 -18.23 -15.31
CA GLY A 464 2.02 -17.31 -16.27
C GLY A 464 3.42 -17.74 -16.75
N ARG A 465 4.24 -18.29 -15.86
CA ARG A 465 5.58 -18.81 -16.19
C ARG A 465 5.49 -20.16 -16.92
N ARG A 466 4.56 -21.04 -16.54
CA ARG A 466 4.36 -22.36 -17.17
C ARG A 466 3.76 -22.29 -18.58
N THR A 467 2.78 -21.40 -18.77
CA THR A 467 2.04 -21.24 -20.03
C THR A 467 2.65 -20.23 -20.99
N ASP A 468 3.79 -19.61 -20.64
CA ASP A 468 4.36 -18.50 -21.40
C ASP A 468 3.30 -17.39 -21.60
N TRP A 469 2.69 -17.00 -20.47
CA TRP A 469 1.64 -15.99 -20.35
C TRP A 469 0.38 -16.28 -21.19
N GLY A 470 0.02 -17.56 -21.29
CA GLY A 470 -1.10 -18.06 -22.10
C GLY A 470 -0.76 -18.37 -23.57
N ARG A 471 0.51 -18.27 -23.99
CA ARG A 471 0.95 -18.65 -25.35
C ARG A 471 1.01 -20.17 -25.56
N ARG A 472 0.95 -20.95 -24.48
CA ARG A 472 0.98 -22.42 -24.44
C ARG A 472 -0.20 -22.91 -23.58
N LEU A 473 -0.71 -24.10 -23.88
CA LEU A 473 -1.73 -24.76 -23.05
C LEU A 473 -1.15 -25.08 -21.67
N ASP A 474 -1.96 -25.00 -20.61
CA ASP A 474 -1.52 -25.47 -19.29
C ASP A 474 -1.52 -27.01 -19.26
N PRO A 475 -0.41 -27.68 -18.89
CA PRO A 475 -0.36 -29.13 -18.77
C PRO A 475 -1.41 -29.72 -17.81
N GLU A 476 -1.83 -28.98 -16.78
CA GLU A 476 -2.87 -29.41 -15.84
C GLU A 476 -4.26 -29.45 -16.49
N GLU A 477 -4.57 -28.48 -17.36
CA GLU A 477 -5.82 -28.43 -18.13
C GLU A 477 -5.89 -29.60 -19.13
N VAL A 478 -4.81 -29.86 -19.88
CA VAL A 478 -4.69 -30.97 -20.84
C VAL A 478 -4.92 -32.34 -20.17
N HIS A 479 -4.40 -32.54 -18.96
CA HIS A 479 -4.61 -33.79 -18.20
C HIS A 479 -6.01 -33.91 -17.56
N SER A 480 -6.81 -32.84 -17.55
CA SER A 480 -8.19 -32.87 -17.03
C SER A 480 -9.20 -33.36 -18.08
N GLU A 481 -9.06 -32.90 -19.33
CA GLU A 481 -10.01 -33.21 -20.41
C GLU A 481 -10.01 -34.70 -20.78
N ASP A 482 -8.83 -35.29 -20.95
CA ASP A 482 -8.66 -36.71 -21.32
C ASP A 482 -9.29 -37.66 -20.28
N LYS A 483 -9.21 -37.31 -18.98
CA LYS A 483 -9.90 -38.04 -17.90
C LYS A 483 -11.43 -37.93 -18.02
N SER A 484 -11.96 -36.78 -18.47
CA SER A 484 -13.40 -36.59 -18.70
C SER A 484 -13.91 -37.40 -19.90
N VAL A 485 -13.15 -37.42 -21.01
CA VAL A 485 -13.48 -38.15 -22.24
C VAL A 485 -13.45 -39.66 -22.00
N LYS A 486 -12.43 -40.17 -21.29
CA LYS A 486 -12.33 -41.58 -20.90
C LYS A 486 -13.47 -41.98 -19.95
N ARG A 487 -13.89 -41.11 -19.01
CA ARG A 487 -15.09 -41.35 -18.17
C ARG A 487 -16.39 -41.43 -18.98
N LYS A 488 -16.58 -40.61 -20.02
CA LYS A 488 -17.77 -40.71 -20.89
C LYS A 488 -17.79 -42.01 -21.71
N LYS A 489 -16.66 -42.43 -22.29
CA LYS A 489 -16.59 -43.69 -23.06
C LYS A 489 -16.81 -44.94 -22.19
N GLY A 490 -16.43 -44.91 -20.90
CA GLY A 490 -16.56 -46.05 -19.97
C GLY A 490 -17.98 -46.41 -19.48
N ARG A 491 -19.02 -45.64 -19.83
CA ARG A 491 -20.42 -45.95 -19.44
C ARG A 491 -21.36 -46.32 -20.60
N GLY A 492 -20.84 -46.38 -21.84
CA GLY A 492 -21.58 -46.86 -23.02
C GLY A 492 -21.72 -48.39 -23.06
N GLY A 493 -22.24 -49.01 -22.00
CA GLY A 493 -22.46 -50.46 -21.93
C GLY A 493 -23.55 -50.90 -22.90
N VAL A 494 -23.17 -51.35 -24.10
CA VAL A 494 -24.09 -51.80 -25.15
C VAL A 494 -24.89 -53.02 -24.69
N LYS A 495 -26.13 -52.80 -24.24
CA LYS A 495 -27.11 -53.87 -24.07
C LYS A 495 -27.53 -54.38 -25.46
N HIS A 496 -26.82 -55.39 -25.96
CA HIS A 496 -27.27 -56.15 -27.14
C HIS A 496 -28.63 -56.80 -26.85
N ARG A 497 -29.70 -56.14 -27.29
CA ARG A 497 -31.07 -56.66 -27.25
C ARG A 497 -31.20 -57.78 -28.29
N ARG A 498 -30.87 -59.02 -27.89
CA ARG A 498 -31.22 -60.21 -28.67
C ARG A 498 -32.71 -60.16 -29.00
N GLN A 499 -33.05 -59.99 -30.28
CA GLN A 499 -34.34 -60.42 -30.78
C GLN A 499 -34.35 -61.95 -30.74
N LYS A 500 -35.44 -62.53 -30.22
CA LYS A 500 -35.85 -63.88 -30.56
C LYS A 500 -36.92 -63.77 -31.64
N THR A 501 -36.72 -64.51 -32.72
CA THR A 501 -37.80 -65.13 -33.48
C THR A 501 -38.43 -66.23 -32.62
#